data_AF-A0A2A2WS41-F1
#
_entry.id   AF-A0A2A2WS41-F1
#
_cell.length_a   1.000
_cell.length_b   1.000
_cell.length_c   1.000
_cell.angle_alpha   90.00
_cell.angle_beta   90.00
_cell.angle_gamma   90.00
#
_symmetry.space_group_name_H-M   'P 1'
#
loop_
_entity.id
_entity.type
_entity.pdbx_description
1 polymer ?
#
loop_
_entity_poly.entity_id
_entity_poly.type
_entity_poly.pdbx_seq_one_letter_code
_entity_poly.pdbx_strand_id
1 'polypeptide(L)'
;MIGLAYLLVQVVSFTGILVIDHRWKLAAFRAPAAAALAVTASVALLLTWDVLGVRSGVFFRGQTDFMTGLLVAPEIPVEEVVFLAFLSHLALVCAAGVSRAVEHAAASRTAQSSRTARATGERP
;
A
#
# COMPACT_ATOMS: atom_id res chain seq x y z
N MET A 1 -16.31 16.86 20.30
CA MET A 1 -14.95 16.66 20.87
C MET A 1 -14.01 16.35 19.71
N ILE A 2 -12.74 16.75 19.76
CA ILE A 2 -11.78 16.37 18.70
C ILE A 2 -11.38 14.92 18.95
N GLY A 3 -11.79 14.02 18.07
CA GLY A 3 -11.35 12.65 18.11
C GLY A 3 -10.00 12.50 17.41
N LEU A 4 -9.00 12.00 18.13
CA LEU A 4 -7.66 11.72 17.56
C LEU A 4 -7.42 10.23 17.37
N ALA A 5 -8.33 9.38 17.86
CA ALA A 5 -8.15 7.93 17.86
C ALA A 5 -8.00 7.36 16.44
N TYR A 6 -8.78 7.87 15.47
CA TYR A 6 -8.70 7.42 14.07
C TYR A 6 -7.33 7.73 13.46
N LEU A 7 -6.89 8.99 13.56
CA LEU A 7 -5.59 9.41 13.05
C LEU A 7 -4.45 8.65 13.75
N LEU A 8 -4.54 8.41 15.07
CA LEU A 8 -3.53 7.69 15.82
C LEU A 8 -3.42 6.22 15.37
N VAL A 9 -4.54 5.50 15.25
CA VAL A 9 -4.56 4.13 14.74
C VAL A 9 -3.99 4.07 13.32
N GLN A 10 -4.32 5.06 12.50
CA GLN A 10 -3.83 5.16 11.14
C GLN A 10 -2.32 5.41 11.08
N VAL A 11 -1.78 6.32 11.89
CA VAL A 11 -0.34 6.58 11.99
C VAL A 11 0.42 5.36 12.51
N VAL A 12 -0.11 4.66 13.51
CA VAL A 12 0.48 3.41 14.03
C VAL A 12 0.53 2.35 12.93
N SER A 13 -0.59 2.15 12.22
CA SER A 13 -0.68 1.18 11.12
C SER A 13 0.28 1.53 9.98
N PHE A 14 0.34 2.81 9.59
CA PHE A 14 1.23 3.28 8.53
C PHE A 14 2.70 3.10 8.93
N THR A 15 3.05 3.44 10.17
CA THR A 15 4.41 3.22 10.69
C THR A 15 4.78 1.74 10.63
N GLY A 16 3.85 0.84 10.98
CA GLY A 16 4.05 -0.60 10.85
C GLY A 16 4.39 -1.03 9.42
N ILE A 17 3.65 -0.53 8.42
CA ILE A 17 3.92 -0.82 7.01
C ILE A 17 5.25 -0.22 6.54
N LEU A 18 5.61 0.99 6.97
CA LEU A 18 6.91 1.60 6.65
C LEU A 18 8.07 0.77 7.21
N VAL A 19 7.94 0.25 8.43
CA VAL A 19 8.94 -0.64 9.04
C VAL A 19 9.09 -1.94 8.25
N ILE A 20 7.98 -2.52 7.78
CA ILE A 20 7.97 -3.70 6.90
C ILE A 20 8.69 -3.37 5.58
N ASP A 21 8.34 -2.27 4.93
CA ASP A 21 8.96 -1.85 3.67
C ASP A 21 10.46 -1.60 3.84
N HIS A 22 10.87 -0.99 4.97
CA HIS A 22 12.27 -0.76 5.31
C HIS A 22 13.04 -2.07 5.54
N ARG A 23 12.46 -3.00 6.32
CA ARG A 23 13.11 -4.26 6.68
C ARG A 23 13.42 -5.12 5.45
N TRP A 24 12.49 -5.19 4.50
CA TRP A 24 12.63 -6.05 3.33
C TRP A 24 13.01 -5.31 2.04
N LYS A 25 13.13 -3.98 2.10
CA LYS A 25 13.46 -3.10 0.96
C LYS A 25 12.59 -3.45 -0.25
N LEU A 26 11.29 -3.41 -0.05
CA LEU A 26 10.31 -3.91 -1.01
C LEU A 26 10.03 -2.87 -2.11
N ALA A 27 9.66 -1.66 -1.71
CA ALA A 27 9.20 -0.62 -2.61
C ALA A 27 9.90 0.73 -2.37
N ALA A 28 9.51 1.49 -1.32
CA ALA A 28 10.01 2.86 -1.14
C ALA A 28 11.50 2.90 -0.79
N PHE A 29 12.00 1.89 -0.08
CA PHE A 29 13.42 1.77 0.22
C PHE A 29 14.27 1.12 -0.89
N ARG A 30 13.62 0.65 -1.96
CA ARG A 30 14.30 0.15 -3.17
C ARG A 30 14.31 1.19 -4.29
N ALA A 31 13.22 1.92 -4.47
CA ALA A 31 13.07 2.96 -5.47
C ALA A 31 12.19 4.12 -4.92
N PRO A 32 12.75 5.02 -4.09
CA PRO A 32 11.98 6.03 -3.37
C PRO A 32 11.24 6.99 -4.31
N ALA A 33 11.87 7.41 -5.41
CA ALA A 33 11.25 8.30 -6.38
C ALA A 33 10.06 7.64 -7.09
N ALA A 34 10.21 6.39 -7.51
CA ALA A 34 9.13 5.64 -8.17
C ALA A 34 7.98 5.33 -7.20
N ALA A 35 8.30 4.98 -5.95
CA ALA A 35 7.29 4.76 -4.92
C ALA A 35 6.53 6.03 -4.56
N ALA A 36 7.23 7.16 -4.41
CA ALA A 36 6.61 8.46 -4.16
C ALA A 36 5.70 8.88 -5.33
N LEU A 37 6.15 8.69 -6.57
CA LEU A 37 5.35 8.95 -7.77
C LEU A 37 4.09 8.07 -7.79
N ALA A 38 4.23 6.76 -7.56
CA ALA A 38 3.12 5.82 -7.56
C ALA A 38 2.09 6.15 -6.48
N VAL A 39 2.53 6.38 -5.24
CA VAL A 39 1.65 6.76 -4.14
C VAL A 39 0.95 8.09 -4.43
N THR A 40 1.69 9.10 -4.88
CA THR A 40 1.10 10.42 -5.17
C THR A 40 0.09 10.35 -6.32
N ALA A 41 0.40 9.59 -7.38
CA ALA A 41 -0.51 9.37 -8.50
C ALA A 41 -1.78 8.60 -8.07
N SER A 42 -1.63 7.55 -7.27
CA SER A 42 -2.76 6.80 -6.72
C SER A 42 -3.64 7.65 -5.81
N VAL A 43 -3.04 8.45 -4.92
CA VAL A 43 -3.77 9.38 -4.05
C VAL A 43 -4.52 10.42 -4.88
N ALA A 44 -3.88 11.04 -5.88
CA ALA A 44 -4.53 12.03 -6.74
C ALA A 44 -5.71 11.43 -7.52
N LEU A 45 -5.54 10.21 -8.05
CA LEU A 45 -6.60 9.48 -8.75
C LEU A 45 -7.78 9.18 -7.82
N LEU A 46 -7.52 8.61 -6.64
CA LEU A 46 -8.54 8.23 -5.67
C LEU A 46 -9.27 9.45 -5.10
N LEU A 47 -8.56 10.53 -4.81
CA LEU A 47 -9.17 11.79 -4.38
C LEU A 47 -10.04 12.39 -5.48
N THR A 48 -9.61 12.33 -6.74
CA THR A 48 -10.44 12.79 -7.87
C THR A 48 -11.73 11.97 -7.95
N TRP A 49 -11.63 10.66 -7.76
CA TRP A 49 -12.78 9.78 -7.73
C TRP A 49 -13.72 10.06 -6.55
N ASP A 50 -13.16 10.28 -5.37
CA ASP A 50 -13.90 10.63 -4.16
C ASP A 50 -14.71 11.93 -4.34
N VAL A 51 -14.06 12.99 -4.85
CA VAL A 51 -14.72 14.25 -5.22
C VAL A 51 -15.89 14.01 -6.20
N LEU A 52 -15.68 13.18 -7.23
CA LEU A 52 -16.74 12.88 -8.19
C LEU A 52 -17.91 12.14 -7.55
N GLY A 53 -17.64 11.20 -6.64
CA GLY A 53 -18.68 10.43 -5.98
C GLY A 53 -19.43 11.19 -4.89
N VAL A 54 -18.79 12.15 -4.20
CA VAL A 54 -19.48 13.13 -3.34
C VAL A 54 -20.40 14.00 -4.20
N ARG A 55 -19.91 14.51 -5.33
CA ARG A 55 -20.72 15.36 -6.23
C ARG A 55 -21.88 14.63 -6.90
N SER A 56 -21.78 13.33 -7.11
CA SER A 56 -22.87 12.50 -7.65
C SER A 56 -23.85 12.02 -6.57
N GLY A 57 -23.61 12.32 -5.29
CA GLY A 57 -24.43 11.88 -4.17
C GLY A 57 -24.30 10.39 -3.85
N VAL A 58 -23.22 9.75 -4.30
CA VAL A 58 -22.93 8.33 -4.04
C VAL A 58 -22.15 8.15 -2.73
N PHE A 59 -21.26 9.09 -2.41
CA PHE A 59 -20.53 9.10 -1.14
C PHE A 59 -21.11 10.14 -0.18
N PHE A 60 -21.39 9.70 1.04
CA PHE A 60 -21.82 10.56 2.15
C PHE A 60 -20.79 10.48 3.27
N ARG A 61 -20.56 11.63 3.91
CA ARG A 61 -19.62 11.77 5.00
C ARG A 61 -20.05 10.97 6.23
N GLY A 62 -19.24 10.00 6.65
CA GLY A 62 -19.34 9.38 7.96
C GLY A 62 -18.81 10.31 9.05
N GLN A 63 -19.53 11.38 9.38
CA GLN A 63 -19.20 12.21 10.55
C GLN A 63 -19.25 11.34 11.80
N THR A 64 -18.08 10.99 12.34
CA THR A 64 -17.96 10.24 13.60
C THR A 64 -17.20 11.08 14.61
N ASP A 65 -17.56 10.97 15.90
CA ASP A 65 -16.95 11.74 17.00
C ASP A 65 -15.43 11.49 17.18
N PHE A 66 -14.87 10.54 16.42
CA PHE A 66 -13.48 10.12 16.46
C PHE A 66 -12.57 10.83 15.45
N MET A 67 -13.10 11.71 14.59
CA MET A 67 -12.33 12.48 13.62
C MET A 67 -11.93 13.86 14.17
N THR A 68 -10.86 14.42 13.63
CA THR A 68 -10.33 15.73 14.04
C THR A 68 -11.26 16.88 13.68
N GLY A 69 -12.09 16.69 12.65
CA GLY A 69 -12.95 17.72 12.07
C GLY A 69 -12.24 18.64 11.07
N LEU A 70 -10.93 18.47 10.82
CA LEU A 70 -10.18 19.24 9.83
C LEU A 70 -10.54 18.80 8.41
N LEU A 71 -10.76 19.78 7.54
CA LEU A 71 -11.19 19.61 6.16
C LEU A 71 -10.12 20.12 5.20
N VAL A 72 -9.82 19.33 4.18
CA VAL A 72 -8.93 19.70 3.07
C VAL A 72 -9.73 20.32 1.92
N ALA A 73 -10.98 19.89 1.72
CA ALA A 73 -11.93 20.44 0.75
C ALA A 73 -13.36 20.39 1.34
N PRO A 74 -14.38 20.99 0.70
CA PRO A 74 -15.76 20.81 1.14
C PRO A 74 -16.07 19.32 1.24
N GLU A 75 -16.35 18.87 2.46
CA GLU A 75 -16.63 17.48 2.85
C GLU A 75 -15.47 16.48 2.93
N ILE A 76 -14.24 16.81 2.50
CA ILE A 76 -13.09 15.88 2.54
C ILE A 76 -12.24 16.09 3.80
N PRO A 77 -12.22 15.14 4.76
CA PRO A 77 -11.39 15.21 5.96
C PRO A 77 -9.90 15.05 5.64
N VAL A 78 -9.03 15.64 6.46
CA VAL A 78 -7.58 15.48 6.29
C VAL A 78 -7.13 14.03 6.46
N GLU A 79 -7.81 13.28 7.33
CA GLU A 79 -7.52 11.88 7.59
C GLU A 79 -7.79 11.00 6.37
N GLU A 80 -8.66 11.42 5.45
CA GLU A 80 -8.91 10.68 4.22
C GLU A 80 -7.69 10.74 3.28
N VAL A 81 -7.03 11.89 3.18
CA VAL A 81 -5.77 12.01 2.42
C VAL A 81 -4.69 11.10 3.02
N VAL A 82 -4.60 11.05 4.36
CA VAL A 82 -3.66 10.17 5.06
C VAL A 82 -4.01 8.70 4.85
N PHE A 83 -5.30 8.35 4.91
CA PHE A 83 -5.80 7.01 4.62
C PHE A 83 -5.46 6.56 3.21
N LEU A 84 -5.71 7.40 2.19
CA LEU A 84 -5.42 7.09 0.81
C LEU A 84 -3.91 6.93 0.56
N ALA A 85 -3.08 7.75 1.21
CA ALA A 85 -1.63 7.58 1.17
C ALA A 85 -1.20 6.25 1.80
N PHE A 86 -1.75 5.92 2.97
CA PHE A 86 -1.54 4.63 3.63
C PHE A 86 -1.96 3.45 2.75
N LEU A 87 -3.18 3.50 2.19
CA LEU A 87 -3.75 2.46 1.35
C LEU A 87 -2.92 2.25 0.08
N SER A 88 -2.50 3.34 -0.56
CA SER A 88 -1.67 3.29 -1.77
C SER A 88 -0.30 2.69 -1.47
N HIS A 89 0.31 3.07 -0.34
CA HIS A 89 1.60 2.51 0.09
C HIS A 89 1.47 1.03 0.48
N LEU A 90 0.40 0.65 1.20
CA LEU A 90 0.10 -0.74 1.54
C LEU A 90 -0.06 -1.60 0.28
N ALA A 91 -0.81 -1.14 -0.71
CA ALA A 91 -0.98 -1.84 -1.98
C ALA A 91 0.36 -2.05 -2.69
N LEU A 92 1.22 -1.04 -2.71
CA LEU A 92 2.55 -1.12 -3.30
C LEU A 92 3.44 -2.14 -2.58
N VAL A 93 3.44 -2.14 -1.24
CA VAL A 93 4.17 -3.12 -0.42
C VAL A 93 3.67 -4.54 -0.65
N CYS A 94 2.35 -4.74 -0.71
CA CYS A 94 1.74 -6.03 -1.04
C CYS A 94 2.14 -6.52 -2.42
N ALA A 95 2.07 -5.65 -3.45
CA ALA A 95 2.47 -6.00 -4.81
C ALA A 95 3.94 -6.42 -4.88
N ALA A 96 4.84 -5.62 -4.28
CA ALA A 96 6.26 -5.95 -4.19
C ALA A 96 6.51 -7.26 -3.43
N GLY A 97 5.77 -7.50 -2.34
CA GLY A 97 5.84 -8.73 -1.56
C GLY A 97 5.47 -9.96 -2.37
N VAL A 98 4.37 -9.89 -3.13
CA VAL A 98 3.91 -10.96 -4.02
C VAL A 98 4.93 -11.22 -5.13
N SER A 99 5.43 -10.19 -5.81
CA SER A 99 6.43 -10.34 -6.87
C SER A 99 7.66 -11.09 -6.37
N ARG A 100 8.18 -10.73 -5.18
CA ARG A 100 9.33 -11.42 -4.58
C ARG A 100 9.03 -12.86 -4.17
N ALA A 101 7.83 -13.13 -3.65
CA ALA A 101 7.43 -14.49 -3.30
C ALA A 101 7.36 -15.39 -4.55
N VAL A 102 6.83 -14.87 -5.65
CA VAL A 102 6.77 -15.58 -6.94
C VAL A 102 8.17 -15.86 -7.49
N GLU A 103 9.07 -14.88 -7.47
CA GLU A 103 10.47 -15.04 -7.89
C GLU A 103 11.19 -16.13 -7.06
N HIS A 104 11.00 -16.12 -5.74
CA HIS A 104 11.62 -17.11 -4.85
C HIS A 104 11.08 -18.53 -5.10
N ALA A 105 9.77 -18.66 -5.32
CA ALA A 105 9.14 -19.93 -5.66
C ALA A 105 9.63 -20.45 -7.02
N ALA A 106 9.82 -19.58 -8.02
CA ALA A 106 10.36 -19.95 -9.33
C ALA A 106 11.81 -20.43 -9.24
N ALA A 107 12.67 -19.72 -8.51
CA ALA A 107 14.07 -20.11 -8.32
C ALA A 107 14.20 -21.48 -7.62
N SER A 108 13.34 -21.74 -6.63
CA SER A 108 13.30 -23.02 -5.90
C SER A 108 12.91 -24.20 -6.81
N ARG A 109 11.95 -23.99 -7.73
CA ARG A 109 11.56 -25.00 -8.72
C ARG A 109 12.69 -25.32 -9.71
N THR A 110 13.39 -24.30 -10.20
CA THR A 110 14.52 -24.49 -11.13
C THR A 110 15.65 -25.29 -10.46
N ALA A 111 16.01 -24.94 -9.22
CA ALA A 111 17.05 -25.66 -8.47
C ALA A 111 16.68 -27.13 -8.20
N GLN A 112 15.40 -27.41 -7.93
CA GLN A 112 14.90 -28.78 -7.75
C GLN A 112 14.97 -29.59 -9.05
N SER A 113 14.56 -29.01 -10.19
CA SER A 113 14.65 -29.65 -11.51
C SER A 113 16.09 -30.03 -11.86
N SER A 114 17.06 -29.12 -11.66
CA SER A 114 18.48 -29.39 -11.91
C SER A 114 19.04 -30.49 -11.02
N ARG A 115 18.62 -30.56 -9.74
CA ARG A 115 19.00 -31.64 -8.82
C ARG A 115 18.43 -32.99 -9.26
N THR A 116 17.17 -33.03 -9.69
CA THR A 116 16.54 -34.24 -10.21
C THR A 116 17.24 -34.73 -11.46
N ALA A 117 17.48 -33.88 -12.46
CA ALA A 117 18.19 -34.24 -13.68
C ALA A 117 19.60 -34.81 -13.41
N ARG A 118 20.32 -34.22 -12.46
CA ARG A 118 21.65 -34.70 -12.03
C ARG A 118 21.59 -36.04 -11.27
N ALA A 119 20.51 -36.31 -10.55
CA ALA A 119 20.30 -37.56 -9.81
C ALA A 119 19.89 -38.72 -10.72
N THR A 120 19.10 -38.46 -11.78
CA THR A 120 18.69 -39.48 -12.75
C THR A 120 19.82 -39.93 -13.68
N GLY A 121 20.99 -39.28 -13.62
CA GLY A 121 22.18 -39.76 -14.33
C GLY A 121 22.14 -39.57 -15.84
N GLU A 122 21.28 -38.70 -16.36
CA GLU A 122 21.36 -38.27 -17.77
C GLU A 122 22.61 -37.40 -17.93
N ARG A 123 23.74 -38.06 -18.18
CA ARG A 123 24.90 -37.44 -18.81
C ARG A 123 24.66 -37.48 -20.33
N PRO A 124 24.80 -36.37 -21.06
CA PRO A 124 24.88 -36.41 -22.52
C PRO A 124 26.08 -37.23 -22.99
#